data_AF-A0A6G3CS26-F1
#
_entry.id   AF-A0A6G3CS26-F1
#
_cell.length_a   1.000
_cell.length_b   1.000
_cell.length_c   1.000
_cell.angle_alpha   90.00
_cell.angle_beta   90.00
_cell.angle_gamma   90.00
#
_symmetry.space_group_name_H-M   'P 1'
#
loop_
_entity.id
_entity.type
_entity.pdbx_description
1 polymer ?
#
loop_
_entity_poly.entity_id
_entity_poly.type
_entity_poly.pdbx_seq_one_letter_code
_entity_poly.pdbx_strand_id
1 'polypeptide(L)'
;MAVTLPLSGCFATDDSAGGGEGKERATAAIEAARAHQQAQLDQAWEAACEAMTERLRRSMGMDTIAECVEVITAPKPRDNSDARVRTSEAIEVPALGPHPAGIGVAVGVIVDSRRPPLVVQTALRLVPDERGTWLVDQMVNIFESEIADSKAVRAELAERVTVDE
;
A
#
# COMPACT_ATOMS: atom_id res chain seq x y z
N MET A 1 -65.17 -1.58 0.46
CA MET A 1 -64.79 -0.26 1.00
C MET A 1 -63.43 0.09 0.43
N ALA A 2 -63.34 1.21 -0.30
CA ALA A 2 -62.09 1.75 -0.83
C ALA A 2 -61.54 2.77 0.17
N VAL A 3 -60.24 2.74 0.43
CA VAL A 3 -59.53 3.80 1.16
C VAL A 3 -58.37 4.23 0.28
N THR A 4 -58.42 5.50 -0.13
CA THR A 4 -57.41 6.24 -0.87
C THR A 4 -56.24 6.65 0.03
N LEU A 5 -55.04 6.61 -0.54
CA LEU A 5 -53.73 7.03 0.01
C LEU A 5 -53.66 8.54 0.31
N PRO A 6 -52.67 8.94 1.13
CA PRO A 6 -51.83 10.08 0.76
C PRO A 6 -50.33 9.76 0.80
N LEU A 7 -49.61 10.32 -0.17
CA LEU A 7 -48.16 10.49 -0.17
C LEU A 7 -47.75 11.50 0.93
N SER A 8 -46.73 11.15 1.72
CA SER A 8 -45.89 12.13 2.42
C SER A 8 -44.46 11.60 2.45
N GLY A 9 -43.52 12.44 2.01
CA GLY A 9 -42.13 12.08 1.82
C GLY A 9 -41.24 12.30 3.06
N CYS A 10 -39.94 12.20 2.77
CA CYS A 10 -38.77 12.65 3.54
C CYS A 10 -38.04 11.61 4.43
N PHE A 11 -36.93 11.14 3.86
CA PHE A 11 -35.57 10.98 4.42
C PHE A 11 -35.36 10.21 5.72
N ALA A 12 -34.71 9.05 5.58
CA ALA A 12 -33.47 8.80 6.30
C ALA A 12 -32.57 7.97 5.37
N THR A 13 -31.67 8.65 4.67
CA THR A 13 -30.43 8.04 4.22
C THR A 13 -29.71 7.61 5.49
N ASP A 14 -29.66 6.31 5.76
CA ASP A 14 -28.83 5.78 6.83
C ASP A 14 -27.37 5.78 6.32
N ASP A 15 -26.80 6.98 6.24
CA ASP A 15 -25.36 7.22 6.13
C ASP A 15 -24.72 6.87 7.48
N SER A 16 -24.60 5.59 7.80
CA SER A 16 -23.83 5.10 8.95
C SER A 16 -23.42 3.63 8.78
N ALA A 17 -22.83 3.30 7.63
CA ALA A 17 -22.07 2.06 7.44
C ALA A 17 -20.61 2.30 6.98
N GLY A 18 -20.20 3.56 6.74
CA GLY A 18 -18.88 3.87 6.15
C GLY A 18 -17.72 3.94 7.14
N GLY A 19 -17.97 4.14 8.43
CA GLY A 19 -16.91 4.38 9.42
C GLY A 19 -16.17 3.12 9.88
N GLY A 20 -16.87 1.99 9.99
CA GLY A 20 -16.30 0.71 10.40
C GLY A 20 -15.53 0.04 9.27
N GLU A 21 -16.19 -0.11 8.12
CA GLU A 21 -15.61 -0.77 6.94
C GLU A 21 -14.37 -0.02 6.41
N GLY A 22 -14.41 1.31 6.36
CA GLY A 22 -13.25 2.12 5.95
C GLY A 22 -12.04 1.96 6.89
N LYS A 23 -12.29 1.91 8.21
CA LYS A 23 -11.23 1.73 9.22
C LYS A 23 -10.61 0.33 9.17
N GLU A 24 -11.43 -0.69 8.96
CA GLU A 24 -10.97 -2.08 8.81
C GLU A 24 -10.12 -2.22 7.54
N ARG A 25 -10.57 -1.67 6.42
CA ARG A 25 -9.80 -1.62 5.16
C ARG A 25 -8.47 -0.91 5.32
N ALA A 26 -8.47 0.26 5.97
CA ALA A 26 -7.24 1.01 6.23
C ALA A 26 -6.26 0.21 7.10
N THR A 27 -6.76 -0.48 8.12
CA THR A 27 -5.94 -1.32 9.00
C THR A 27 -5.34 -2.50 8.24
N ALA A 28 -6.14 -3.21 7.44
CA ALA A 28 -5.69 -4.32 6.61
C ALA A 28 -4.62 -3.89 5.58
N ALA A 29 -4.79 -2.71 4.96
CA ALA A 29 -3.78 -2.16 4.05
C ALA A 29 -2.47 -1.81 4.76
N ILE A 30 -2.52 -1.22 5.96
CA ILE A 30 -1.33 -0.93 6.78
C ILE A 30 -0.60 -2.23 7.17
N GLU A 31 -1.34 -3.26 7.57
CA GLU A 31 -0.78 -4.56 7.92
C GLU A 31 -0.13 -5.23 6.70
N ALA A 32 -0.77 -5.20 5.53
CA ALA A 32 -0.20 -5.72 4.30
C ALA A 32 1.07 -4.98 3.88
N ALA A 33 1.07 -3.64 3.94
CA ALA A 33 2.24 -2.80 3.67
C ALA A 33 3.42 -3.17 4.60
N ARG A 34 3.14 -3.31 5.90
CA ARG A 34 4.14 -3.72 6.90
C ARG A 34 4.65 -5.13 6.62
N ALA A 35 3.76 -6.08 6.33
CA ALA A 35 4.12 -7.47 6.07
C ALA A 35 5.03 -7.61 4.83
N HIS A 36 4.71 -6.91 3.75
CA HIS A 36 5.56 -6.86 2.55
C HIS A 36 6.97 -6.35 2.88
N GLN A 37 7.06 -5.23 3.61
CA GLN A 37 8.37 -4.67 3.98
C GLN A 37 9.13 -5.57 4.96
N GLN A 38 8.42 -6.21 5.90
CA GLN A 38 9.01 -7.13 6.88
C GLN A 38 9.56 -8.38 6.17
N ALA A 39 8.83 -8.96 5.21
CA ALA A 39 9.31 -10.08 4.40
C ALA A 39 10.62 -9.74 3.67
N GLN A 40 10.78 -8.51 3.17
CA GLN A 40 12.04 -8.06 2.58
C GLN A 40 13.19 -7.90 3.58
N LEU A 41 12.91 -7.63 4.85
CA LEU A 41 13.94 -7.58 5.90
C LEU A 41 14.36 -8.99 6.33
N ASP A 42 13.38 -9.88 6.49
CA ASP A 42 13.56 -11.27 6.91
C ASP A 42 14.08 -12.18 5.79
N GLN A 43 14.27 -11.62 4.57
CA GLN A 43 14.67 -12.36 3.38
C GLN A 43 13.68 -13.46 2.98
N ALA A 44 12.41 -13.30 3.37
CA ALA A 44 11.29 -14.12 2.93
C ALA A 44 10.84 -13.65 1.53
N TRP A 45 11.73 -13.80 0.54
CA TRP A 45 11.55 -13.23 -0.80
C TRP A 45 10.30 -13.71 -1.51
N GLU A 46 9.94 -14.98 -1.35
CA GLU A 46 8.71 -15.55 -1.91
C GLU A 46 7.48 -14.81 -1.36
N ALA A 47 7.38 -14.64 -0.03
CA ALA A 47 6.29 -13.90 0.59
C ALA A 47 6.26 -12.41 0.17
N ALA A 48 7.44 -11.77 0.02
CA ALA A 48 7.52 -10.41 -0.49
C ALA A 48 6.99 -10.29 -1.93
N CYS A 49 7.28 -11.29 -2.78
CA CYS A 49 6.81 -11.40 -4.14
C CYS A 49 5.30 -11.70 -4.24
N GLU A 50 4.79 -12.60 -3.40
CA GLU A 50 3.36 -12.92 -3.33
C GLU A 50 2.51 -11.73 -2.86
N ALA A 51 3.09 -10.84 -2.04
CA ALA A 51 2.44 -9.62 -1.59
C ALA A 51 2.33 -8.52 -2.67
N MET A 52 2.83 -8.75 -3.89
CA MET A 52 2.73 -7.82 -5.02
C MET A 52 1.67 -8.28 -6.02
N THR A 53 0.92 -7.33 -6.58
CA THR A 53 0.03 -7.64 -7.70
C THR A 53 0.82 -8.19 -8.88
N GLU A 54 0.20 -9.07 -9.66
CA GLU A 54 0.81 -9.56 -10.90
C GLU A 54 1.17 -8.42 -11.85
N ARG A 55 0.33 -7.38 -11.93
CA ARG A 55 0.60 -6.19 -12.73
C ARG A 55 1.88 -5.49 -12.30
N LEU A 56 2.08 -5.29 -10.99
CA LEU A 56 3.30 -4.70 -10.44
C LEU A 56 4.53 -5.57 -10.76
N ARG A 57 4.45 -6.88 -10.53
CA ARG A 57 5.57 -7.80 -10.85
C ARG A 57 5.95 -7.73 -12.32
N ARG A 58 4.97 -7.80 -13.22
CA ARG A 58 5.19 -7.71 -14.67
C ARG A 58 5.75 -6.36 -15.10
N SER A 59 5.35 -5.26 -14.45
CA SER A 59 5.93 -3.93 -14.74
C SER A 59 7.42 -3.84 -14.44
N MET A 60 7.93 -4.71 -13.56
CA MET A 60 9.36 -4.86 -13.26
C MET A 60 10.04 -5.95 -14.10
N GLY A 61 9.34 -6.51 -15.10
CA GLY A 61 9.87 -7.55 -15.99
C GLY A 61 9.87 -8.96 -15.40
N MET A 62 9.00 -9.23 -14.43
CA MET A 62 8.93 -10.52 -13.71
C MET A 62 7.55 -11.15 -13.93
N ASP A 63 7.47 -12.22 -14.72
CA ASP A 63 6.21 -12.88 -15.04
C ASP A 63 5.80 -13.87 -13.94
N THR A 64 6.77 -14.47 -13.26
CA THR A 64 6.56 -15.48 -12.21
C THR A 64 7.04 -15.02 -10.83
N ILE A 65 6.59 -15.71 -9.78
CA ILE A 65 7.11 -15.50 -8.42
C ILE A 65 8.58 -15.92 -8.35
N ALA A 66 8.97 -16.99 -9.05
CA ALA A 66 10.36 -17.44 -9.11
C ALA A 66 11.29 -16.39 -9.71
N GLU A 67 10.93 -15.80 -10.86
CA GLU A 67 11.68 -14.69 -11.46
C GLU A 67 11.72 -13.47 -10.55
N CYS A 68 10.62 -13.19 -9.85
CA CYS A 68 10.59 -12.13 -8.85
C CYS A 68 11.61 -12.36 -7.74
N VAL A 69 11.63 -13.56 -7.17
CA VAL A 69 12.61 -13.95 -6.16
C VAL A 69 14.03 -13.80 -6.73
N GLU A 70 14.32 -14.33 -7.91
CA GLU A 70 15.65 -14.22 -8.52
C GLU A 70 16.15 -12.77 -8.65
N VAL A 71 15.26 -11.85 -9.04
CA VAL A 71 15.60 -10.42 -9.19
C VAL A 71 15.80 -9.73 -7.84
N ILE A 72 14.96 -9.99 -6.85
CA ILE A 72 15.01 -9.27 -5.56
C ILE A 72 16.00 -9.86 -4.55
N THR A 73 16.52 -11.07 -4.78
CA THR A 73 17.45 -11.79 -3.86
C THR A 73 18.88 -11.23 -3.89
N ALA A 74 19.09 -10.01 -4.40
CA ALA A 74 20.40 -9.38 -4.39
C ALA A 74 20.98 -9.33 -2.96
N PRO A 75 22.22 -9.81 -2.73
CA PRO A 75 22.82 -9.82 -1.40
C PRO A 75 22.81 -8.41 -0.80
N LYS A 76 22.15 -8.21 0.34
CA LYS A 76 22.24 -6.93 1.06
C LYS A 76 23.63 -6.86 1.71
N PRO A 77 24.50 -5.91 1.33
CA PRO A 77 25.91 -5.91 1.74
C PRO A 77 26.13 -5.53 3.21
N ARG A 78 25.09 -5.41 4.04
CA ARG A 78 25.19 -4.86 5.39
C ARG A 78 24.22 -5.54 6.37
N ASP A 79 24.71 -5.70 7.60
CA ASP A 79 23.90 -6.08 8.76
C ASP A 79 22.87 -4.98 9.03
N ASN A 80 21.59 -5.36 8.96
CA ASN A 80 20.43 -4.52 9.26
C ASN A 80 19.60 -5.17 10.39
N SER A 81 20.23 -5.92 11.29
CA SER A 81 19.56 -6.61 12.39
C SER A 81 18.81 -5.69 13.36
N ASP A 82 19.15 -4.40 13.39
CA ASP A 82 18.44 -3.36 14.15
C ASP A 82 17.39 -2.60 13.33
N ALA A 83 17.16 -2.99 12.08
CA ALA A 83 16.18 -2.35 11.22
C ALA A 83 14.76 -2.55 11.75
N ARG A 84 13.96 -1.47 11.75
CA ARG A 84 12.55 -1.51 12.13
C ARG A 84 11.68 -0.96 11.03
N VAL A 85 10.54 -1.62 10.82
CA VAL A 85 9.49 -1.13 9.92
C VAL A 85 8.61 -0.12 10.65
N ARG A 86 8.36 1.02 10.02
CA ARG A 86 7.31 1.98 10.40
C ARG A 86 6.38 2.22 9.22
N THR A 87 5.15 2.58 9.52
CA THR A 87 4.12 2.89 8.53
C THR A 87 3.55 4.27 8.83
N SER A 88 3.20 5.02 7.79
CA SER A 88 2.37 6.23 7.93
C SER A 88 0.93 5.86 8.28
N GLU A 89 0.10 6.89 8.45
CA GLU A 89 -1.35 6.72 8.34
C GLU A 89 -1.74 6.31 6.91
N ALA A 90 -2.85 5.59 6.80
CA ALA A 90 -3.45 5.22 5.53
C ALA A 90 -4.20 6.40 4.92
N ILE A 91 -4.18 6.49 3.58
CA ILE A 91 -4.95 7.49 2.85
C ILE A 91 -5.62 6.89 1.62
N GLU A 92 -6.88 7.21 1.39
CA GLU A 92 -7.55 6.85 0.14
C GLU A 92 -6.85 7.50 -1.04
N VAL A 93 -6.53 6.70 -2.06
CA VAL A 93 -5.95 7.15 -3.32
C VAL A 93 -6.86 6.74 -4.49
N PRO A 94 -7.24 7.68 -5.37
CA PRO A 94 -8.10 7.38 -6.50
C PRO A 94 -7.37 6.52 -7.55
N ALA A 95 -8.15 5.89 -8.42
CA ALA A 95 -7.62 5.23 -9.61
C ALA A 95 -6.87 6.26 -10.48
N LEU A 96 -5.69 5.88 -10.98
CA LEU A 96 -4.87 6.74 -11.82
C LEU A 96 -4.06 5.91 -12.81
N GLY A 97 -4.23 6.17 -14.10
CA GLY A 97 -3.61 5.39 -15.17
C GLY A 97 -3.94 3.90 -15.03
N PRO A 98 -2.92 3.00 -15.00
CA PRO A 98 -3.14 1.55 -14.87
C PRO A 98 -3.41 1.09 -13.43
N HIS A 99 -3.39 2.02 -12.46
CA HIS A 99 -3.51 1.69 -11.05
C HIS A 99 -4.96 1.83 -10.56
N PRO A 100 -5.56 0.78 -9.98
CA PRO A 100 -6.89 0.87 -9.37
C PRO A 100 -6.93 1.86 -8.20
N ALA A 101 -8.15 2.24 -7.79
CA ALA A 101 -8.35 2.95 -6.54
C ALA A 101 -7.98 2.03 -5.37
N GLY A 102 -7.37 2.58 -4.33
CA GLY A 102 -6.83 1.80 -3.22
C GLY A 102 -6.42 2.66 -2.04
N ILE A 103 -5.57 2.10 -1.18
CA ILE A 103 -5.05 2.77 0.01
C ILE A 103 -3.57 3.06 -0.18
N GLY A 104 -3.17 4.32 -0.01
CA GLY A 104 -1.79 4.77 0.05
C GLY A 104 -1.23 4.63 1.47
N VAL A 105 -0.02 4.08 1.61
CA VAL A 105 0.72 4.00 2.88
C VAL A 105 2.21 4.23 2.60
N ALA A 106 2.88 5.11 3.35
CA ALA A 106 4.34 5.11 3.39
C ALA A 106 4.80 3.96 4.29
N VAL A 107 5.71 3.14 3.80
CA VAL A 107 6.44 2.18 4.63
C VAL A 107 7.91 2.58 4.69
N GLY A 108 8.45 2.70 5.90
CA GLY A 108 9.83 3.08 6.13
C GLY A 108 10.60 2.01 6.88
N VAL A 109 11.83 1.76 6.44
CA VAL A 109 12.85 1.01 7.16
C VAL A 109 13.77 2.01 7.84
N ILE A 110 13.85 1.92 9.17
CA ILE A 110 14.72 2.77 10.00
C ILE A 110 15.84 1.90 10.56
N VAL A 111 17.09 2.32 10.36
CA VAL A 111 18.29 1.69 10.91
C VAL A 111 18.94 2.67 11.90
N ASP A 112 18.71 2.45 13.19
CA ASP A 112 19.12 3.36 14.27
C ASP A 112 20.63 3.34 14.55
N SER A 113 21.30 2.22 14.28
CA SER A 113 22.74 2.04 14.49
C SER A 113 23.59 2.96 13.60
N ARG A 114 22.99 3.53 12.55
CA ARG A 114 23.62 4.49 11.64
C ARG A 114 23.64 5.88 12.27
N ARG A 115 24.68 6.67 11.97
CA ARG A 115 24.78 8.08 12.36
C ARG A 115 25.02 8.97 11.13
N PRO A 116 24.02 9.76 10.69
CA PRO A 116 22.63 9.83 11.20
C PRO A 116 21.86 8.51 10.94
N PRO A 117 20.73 8.27 11.64
CA PRO A 117 19.87 7.13 11.36
C PRO A 117 19.51 7.10 9.87
N LEU A 118 19.57 5.92 9.26
CA LEU A 118 19.16 5.74 7.89
C LEU A 118 17.64 5.52 7.86
N VAL A 119 16.92 6.36 7.13
CA VAL A 119 15.51 6.18 6.82
C VAL A 119 15.40 5.97 5.31
N VAL A 120 14.93 4.80 4.92
CA VAL A 120 14.53 4.51 3.54
C VAL A 120 13.04 4.25 3.57
N GLN A 121 12.28 4.90 2.70
CA GLN A 121 10.84 4.75 2.69
C GLN A 121 10.27 4.77 1.30
N THR A 122 9.11 4.12 1.17
CA THR A 122 8.44 3.88 -0.09
C THR A 122 6.95 4.15 0.12
N ALA A 123 6.36 4.96 -0.75
CA ALA A 123 4.92 5.09 -0.92
C ALA A 123 4.40 3.82 -1.60
N LEU A 124 3.47 3.14 -0.96
CA LEU A 124 2.80 1.96 -1.48
C LEU A 124 1.34 2.29 -1.81
N ARG A 125 0.85 1.88 -2.98
CA ARG A 125 -0.58 1.75 -3.26
C ARG A 125 -1.00 0.31 -3.02
N LEU A 126 -1.91 0.08 -2.10
CA LEU A 126 -2.45 -1.24 -1.75
C LEU A 126 -3.84 -1.37 -2.35
N VAL A 127 -4.12 -2.53 -2.95
CA VAL A 127 -5.43 -2.86 -3.53
C VAL A 127 -5.86 -4.26 -3.09
N PRO A 128 -7.15 -4.50 -2.80
CA PRO A 128 -7.63 -5.85 -2.53
C PRO A 128 -7.72 -6.66 -3.83
N ASP A 129 -7.31 -7.93 -3.78
CA ASP A 129 -7.59 -8.90 -4.82
C ASP A 129 -9.05 -9.39 -4.75
N GLU A 130 -9.44 -10.28 -5.67
CA GLU A 130 -10.79 -10.86 -5.73
C GLU A 130 -11.17 -11.66 -4.47
N ARG A 131 -10.18 -12.05 -3.65
CA ARG A 131 -10.35 -12.79 -2.40
C ARG A 131 -10.30 -11.88 -1.17
N GLY A 132 -10.15 -10.57 -1.34
CA GLY A 132 -10.04 -9.58 -0.27
C GLY A 132 -8.63 -9.47 0.34
N THR A 133 -7.62 -10.08 -0.26
CA THR A 133 -6.22 -9.98 0.16
C THR A 133 -5.65 -8.66 -0.33
N TRP A 134 -5.07 -7.85 0.56
CA TRP A 134 -4.44 -6.59 0.17
C TRP A 134 -3.04 -6.82 -0.39
N LEU A 135 -2.82 -6.37 -1.62
CA LEU A 135 -1.57 -6.53 -2.35
C LEU A 135 -0.99 -5.16 -2.73
N VAL A 136 0.33 -5.09 -2.83
CA VAL A 136 1.04 -3.90 -3.31
C VAL A 136 0.88 -3.81 -4.83
N ASP A 137 0.30 -2.72 -5.28
CA ASP A 137 0.07 -2.42 -6.70
C ASP A 137 1.08 -1.39 -7.24
N GLN A 138 1.49 -0.43 -6.43
CA GLN A 138 2.45 0.60 -6.85
C GLN A 138 3.49 0.81 -5.75
N MET A 139 4.74 1.02 -6.13
CA MET A 139 5.85 1.29 -5.21
C MET A 139 6.65 2.51 -5.70
N VAL A 140 6.75 3.54 -4.87
CA VAL A 140 7.44 4.79 -5.20
C VAL A 140 8.37 5.16 -4.06
N ASN A 141 9.69 5.19 -4.30
CA ASN A 141 10.64 5.60 -3.26
C ASN A 141 10.45 7.07 -2.92
N ILE A 142 10.38 7.39 -1.63
CA ILE A 142 10.30 8.74 -1.10
C ILE A 142 11.64 9.10 -0.47
N PHE A 143 12.19 10.27 -0.83
CA PHE A 143 13.47 10.77 -0.33
C PHE A 143 13.26 11.84 0.75
N GLU A 144 12.68 11.44 1.88
CA GLU A 144 12.50 12.29 3.06
C GLU A 144 13.21 11.69 4.30
N SER A 145 13.62 12.54 5.25
CA SER A 145 14.36 12.14 6.46
C SER A 145 13.47 11.60 7.59
N GLU A 146 12.18 11.91 7.57
CA GLU A 146 11.16 11.42 8.50
C GLU A 146 10.10 10.64 7.73
N ILE A 147 9.29 9.81 8.39
CA ILE A 147 8.21 9.07 7.71
C ILE A 147 7.26 10.07 7.04
N ALA A 148 7.08 9.89 5.73
CA ALA A 148 6.27 10.75 4.90
C ALA A 148 4.83 10.79 5.39
N ASP A 149 4.26 11.99 5.40
CA ASP A 149 2.86 12.18 5.73
C ASP A 149 1.95 11.72 4.58
N SER A 150 0.65 11.64 4.87
CA SER A 150 -0.34 11.18 3.91
C SER A 150 -0.43 12.06 2.65
N LYS A 151 -0.06 13.34 2.72
CA LYS A 151 -0.05 14.24 1.57
C LYS A 151 1.13 13.93 0.65
N ALA A 152 2.32 13.71 1.20
CA ALA A 152 3.50 13.28 0.45
C ALA A 152 3.25 11.92 -0.23
N VAL A 153 2.67 10.95 0.50
CA VAL A 153 2.29 9.63 -0.06
C VAL A 153 1.38 9.78 -1.28
N ARG A 154 0.31 10.59 -1.16
CA ARG A 154 -0.62 10.80 -2.26
C ARG A 154 0.04 11.49 -3.45
N ALA A 155 0.91 12.45 -3.21
CA ALA A 155 1.61 13.18 -4.27
C ALA A 155 2.55 12.25 -5.07
N GLU A 156 3.37 11.47 -4.37
CA GLU A 156 4.34 10.54 -4.97
C GLU A 156 3.66 9.44 -5.80
N LEU A 157 2.55 8.87 -5.29
CA LEU A 157 1.77 7.89 -6.03
C LEU A 157 1.07 8.48 -7.26
N ALA A 158 0.86 9.79 -7.31
CA ALA A 158 0.25 10.48 -8.43
C ALA A 158 1.27 10.91 -9.50
N GLU A 159 2.41 11.45 -9.08
CA GLU A 159 3.45 11.99 -9.98
C GLU A 159 4.03 10.90 -10.89
N ARG A 160 4.32 9.72 -10.32
CA ARG A 160 5.06 8.67 -11.04
C ARG A 160 4.23 7.88 -12.05
N VAL A 161 2.95 8.23 -12.24
CA VAL A 161 2.14 7.75 -13.37
C VAL A 161 2.36 8.59 -14.63
N THR A 162 2.80 9.84 -14.47
CA THR A 162 2.91 10.81 -15.58
C THR A 162 4.25 10.78 -16.32
N VAL A 163 5.21 9.98 -15.87
CA VAL A 163 6.57 9.90 -16.45
C VAL A 163 6.71 8.74 -17.45
N ASP A 164 5.82 7.75 -17.39
CA ASP A 164 5.85 6.54 -18.23
C ASP A 164 4.84 6.58 -19.41
N GLU A 165 4.24 7.74 -19.70
CA GLU A 165 3.44 8.04 -20.92
C GLU A 165 4.25 8.82 -21.97
#